data_AF-L8NZH4-F1
#
_entry.id   AF-L8NZH4-F1
#
_cell.length_a   1.000
_cell.length_b   1.000
_cell.length_c   1.000
_cell.angle_alpha   90.00
_cell.angle_beta   90.00
_cell.angle_gamma   90.00
#
_symmetry.space_group_name_H-M   'P 1'
#
loop_
_entity.id
_entity.type
_entity.pdbx_description
1 polymer ?
#
loop_
_entity_poly.entity_id
_entity_poly.type
_entity_poly.pdbx_seq_one_letter_code
_entity_poly.pdbx_strand_id
1 'polypeptide(L)'
;MRTPGEFHAAHIPGSCNVPLDTLREHRAELLRHLDQDAVLVCRSGTRAAQAEQALAEAGLPGLRVLAGGVTAWEAAGGPLTRGPERWALERQIRLVAGTLVLVTGVAGLALPGLHLIGTAVGAGLTVAALTNTCAMGVLLSKLPYNRGPRTGLDTVVAALRGPS
;
A
#
# COMPACT_ATOMS: atom_id res chain seq x y z
N MET A 1 -9.73 -6.50 -3.28
CA MET A 1 -8.55 -6.82 -4.13
C MET A 1 -7.42 -5.78 -4.08
N ARG A 2 -7.29 -4.98 -3.02
CA ARG A 2 -6.21 -3.99 -2.87
C ARG A 2 -5.24 -4.45 -1.79
N THR A 3 -4.01 -3.96 -1.81
CA THR A 3 -3.08 -4.24 -0.71
C THR A 3 -3.65 -3.71 0.62
N PRO A 4 -3.23 -4.26 1.77
CA PRO A 4 -3.74 -3.81 3.07
C PRO A 4 -3.49 -2.33 3.32
N GLY A 5 -2.35 -1.80 2.86
CA GLY A 5 -2.04 -0.37 2.95
C GLY A 5 -3.00 0.50 2.13
N GLU A 6 -3.31 0.10 0.89
CA GLU A 6 -4.27 0.82 0.04
C GLU A 6 -5.70 0.77 0.59
N PHE A 7 -6.11 -0.36 1.18
CA PHE A 7 -7.43 -0.51 1.78
C PHE A 7 -7.57 0.30 3.06
N HIS A 8 -6.55 0.29 3.92
CA HIS A 8 -6.53 1.14 5.11
C HIS A 8 -6.55 2.62 4.76
N ALA A 9 -5.86 3.06 3.69
CA ALA A 9 -5.86 4.46 3.30
C ALA A 9 -7.27 4.97 2.97
N ALA A 10 -8.03 4.23 2.17
CA ALA A 10 -9.43 4.53 1.88
C ALA A 10 -10.16 3.26 1.43
N HIS A 11 -11.37 2.99 1.91
CA HIS A 11 -12.21 1.89 1.44
C HIS A 11 -13.70 2.20 1.53
N ILE A 12 -14.52 1.44 0.79
CA ILE A 12 -15.98 1.56 0.84
C ILE A 12 -16.46 0.98 2.18
N PRO A 13 -17.33 1.67 2.95
CA PRO A 13 -17.86 1.15 4.20
C PRO A 13 -18.47 -0.25 4.03
N GLY A 14 -18.22 -1.16 4.98
CA GLY A 14 -18.71 -2.54 4.92
C GLY A 14 -17.94 -3.46 3.96
N SER A 15 -16.97 -2.96 3.19
CA SER A 15 -16.11 -3.83 2.38
C SER A 15 -15.07 -4.57 3.23
N CYS A 16 -14.67 -5.77 2.78
CA CYS A 16 -13.61 -6.55 3.39
C CYS A 16 -12.34 -6.55 2.51
N ASN A 17 -11.16 -6.59 3.14
CA ASN A 17 -9.91 -6.62 2.40
C ASN A 17 -9.46 -8.05 2.09
N VAL A 18 -9.62 -8.44 0.84
CA VAL A 18 -8.98 -9.64 0.27
C VAL A 18 -7.97 -9.18 -0.77
N PRO A 19 -6.65 -9.26 -0.51
CA PRO A 19 -5.61 -8.98 -1.52
C PRO A 19 -5.67 -9.97 -2.69
N LEU A 20 -5.28 -9.54 -3.89
CA LEU A 20 -5.33 -10.37 -5.09
C LEU A 20 -4.44 -11.61 -4.95
N ASP A 21 -3.23 -11.44 -4.40
CA ASP A 21 -2.26 -12.53 -4.24
C ASP A 21 -2.79 -13.60 -3.27
N THR A 22 -3.28 -13.18 -2.10
CA THR A 22 -3.95 -14.05 -1.13
C THR A 22 -5.13 -14.79 -1.75
N LEU A 23 -5.90 -14.11 -2.61
CA LEU A 23 -7.02 -14.73 -3.30
C LEU A 23 -6.57 -15.82 -4.28
N ARG A 24 -5.49 -15.60 -5.03
CA ARG A 24 -4.97 -16.59 -5.99
C ARG A 24 -4.38 -17.81 -5.27
N GLU A 25 -3.66 -17.58 -4.18
CA GLU A 25 -3.05 -18.61 -3.35
C GLU A 25 -4.13 -19.48 -2.66
N HIS A 26 -5.19 -18.85 -2.14
CA HIS A 26 -6.19 -19.53 -1.30
C HIS A 26 -7.59 -19.59 -1.90
N ARG A 27 -7.69 -19.56 -3.24
CA ARG A 27 -8.98 -19.51 -3.95
C ARG A 27 -9.98 -20.55 -3.45
N ALA A 28 -9.58 -21.83 -3.39
CA ALA A 28 -10.48 -22.94 -3.05
C ALA A 28 -11.14 -22.82 -1.66
N GLU A 29 -10.43 -22.23 -0.71
CA GLU A 29 -10.93 -22.02 0.66
C GLU A 29 -11.79 -20.77 0.77
N LEU A 30 -11.43 -19.70 0.05
CA LEU A 30 -12.23 -18.49 -0.03
C LEU A 30 -13.56 -18.74 -0.73
N LEU A 31 -13.62 -19.63 -1.73
CA LEU A 31 -14.87 -20.01 -2.41
C LEU A 31 -15.94 -20.51 -1.42
N ARG A 32 -15.56 -21.18 -0.33
CA ARG A 32 -16.49 -21.72 0.67
C ARG A 32 -17.14 -20.63 1.53
N HIS A 33 -16.61 -19.42 1.49
CA HIS A 33 -16.99 -18.30 2.34
C HIS A 33 -17.44 -17.07 1.56
N LEU A 34 -17.30 -17.09 0.23
CA LEU A 34 -17.73 -16.03 -0.66
C LEU A 34 -19.18 -16.27 -1.07
N ASP A 35 -20.01 -15.26 -0.86
CA ASP A 35 -21.37 -15.22 -1.38
C ASP A 35 -21.38 -14.92 -2.89
N GLN A 36 -22.34 -15.46 -3.62
CA GLN A 36 -22.52 -15.21 -5.05
C GLN A 36 -22.87 -13.75 -5.36
N ASP A 37 -23.42 -13.03 -4.38
CA ASP A 37 -23.74 -11.61 -4.52
C ASP A 37 -22.58 -10.66 -4.22
N ALA A 38 -21.40 -11.18 -3.89
CA ALA A 38 -20.24 -10.36 -3.58
C ALA A 38 -19.78 -9.51 -4.78
N VAL A 39 -19.45 -8.25 -4.51
CA VAL A 39 -18.94 -7.29 -5.51
C VAL A 39 -17.43 -7.11 -5.31
N LEU A 40 -16.65 -7.38 -6.35
CA LEU A 40 -15.21 -7.26 -6.33
C LEU A 40 -14.80 -5.81 -6.64
N VAL A 41 -14.01 -5.24 -5.74
CA VAL A 41 -13.55 -3.86 -5.82
C VAL A 41 -12.02 -3.79 -5.75
N CYS A 42 -11.44 -2.98 -6.64
CA CYS A 42 -10.05 -2.53 -6.55
C CYS A 42 -9.94 -1.02 -6.83
N ARG A 43 -8.74 -0.49 -7.07
CA ARG A 43 -8.54 0.94 -7.31
C ARG A 43 -9.26 1.43 -8.58
N SER A 44 -9.03 0.75 -9.71
CA SER A 44 -9.50 1.16 -11.05
C SER A 44 -10.38 0.13 -11.77
N GLY A 45 -10.57 -1.06 -11.20
CA GLY A 45 -11.28 -2.20 -11.82
C GLY A 45 -10.36 -3.33 -12.30
N THR A 46 -9.12 -3.05 -12.73
CA THR A 46 -8.23 -4.05 -13.37
C THR A 46 -7.94 -5.28 -12.51
N ARG A 47 -7.54 -5.09 -11.25
CA ARG A 47 -7.28 -6.21 -10.32
C ARG A 47 -8.54 -6.97 -9.92
N ALA A 48 -9.70 -6.31 -9.98
CA ALA A 48 -10.97 -6.95 -9.64
C ALA A 48 -11.44 -7.87 -10.78
N ALA A 49 -11.26 -7.47 -12.04
CA ALA A 49 -11.48 -8.34 -13.21
C ALA A 49 -10.56 -9.58 -13.21
N GLN A 50 -9.29 -9.41 -12.84
CA GLN A 50 -8.38 -10.56 -12.68
C GLN A 50 -8.83 -11.52 -11.58
N ALA A 51 -9.35 -10.99 -10.46
CA ALA A 51 -9.89 -11.81 -9.38
C ALA A 51 -11.19 -12.52 -9.79
N GLU A 52 -12.08 -11.84 -10.51
CA GLU A 52 -13.30 -12.43 -11.08
C GLU A 52 -12.97 -13.64 -11.96
N GLN A 53 -12.05 -13.47 -12.91
CA GLN A 53 -11.65 -14.55 -13.81
C GLN A 53 -11.05 -15.74 -13.04
N ALA A 54 -10.17 -15.47 -12.07
CA ALA A 54 -9.58 -16.51 -11.24
C ALA A 54 -10.61 -17.27 -10.38
N LEU A 55 -11.69 -16.61 -9.96
CA LEU A 55 -12.79 -17.23 -9.18
C LEU A 55 -13.77 -17.99 -10.08
N ALA A 56 -14.02 -17.49 -11.29
CA ALA A 56 -14.82 -18.18 -12.30
C ALA A 56 -14.16 -19.50 -12.70
N GLU A 57 -12.85 -19.51 -12.96
CA GLU A 57 -12.06 -20.71 -13.22
C GLU A 57 -12.08 -21.71 -12.04
N ALA A 58 -12.28 -21.22 -10.82
CA ALA A 58 -12.32 -22.04 -9.62
C ALA A 58 -13.73 -22.53 -9.25
N GLY A 59 -14.77 -22.15 -10.00
CA GLY A 59 -16.15 -22.65 -9.83
C GLY A 59 -17.13 -21.69 -9.16
N LEU A 60 -16.80 -20.40 -9.02
CA LEU A 60 -17.75 -19.34 -8.63
C LEU A 60 -17.96 -18.36 -9.80
N PRO A 61 -18.73 -18.75 -10.83
CA PRO A 61 -19.13 -17.84 -11.89
C PRO A 61 -20.17 -16.83 -11.36
N GLY A 62 -20.12 -15.58 -11.83
CA GLY A 62 -21.18 -14.59 -11.58
C GLY A 62 -20.87 -13.50 -10.56
N LEU A 63 -19.64 -13.42 -10.04
CA LEU A 63 -19.22 -12.31 -9.20
C LEU A 63 -19.22 -11.00 -10.00
N ARG A 64 -19.73 -9.92 -9.40
CA ARG A 64 -19.83 -8.62 -10.07
C ARG A 64 -18.57 -7.79 -9.81
N VAL A 65 -18.05 -7.10 -10.82
CA VAL A 65 -16.92 -6.17 -10.67
C VAL A 65 -17.43 -4.73 -10.69
N LEU A 66 -16.99 -3.92 -9.72
CA LEU A 66 -17.28 -2.49 -9.75
C LEU A 66 -16.46 -1.79 -10.84
N ALA A 67 -17.13 -1.34 -11.89
CA ALA A 67 -16.53 -0.60 -12.99
C ALA A 67 -15.86 0.69 -12.50
N GLY A 68 -14.61 0.92 -12.91
CA GLY A 68 -13.81 2.07 -12.47
C GLY A 68 -13.33 2.03 -11.01
N GLY A 69 -13.70 0.98 -10.26
CA GLY A 69 -13.24 0.74 -8.89
C GLY A 69 -13.60 1.85 -7.90
N VAL A 70 -12.79 1.97 -6.85
CA VAL A 70 -12.98 2.98 -5.79
C VAL A 70 -12.90 4.40 -6.34
N THR A 71 -12.12 4.65 -7.39
CA THR A 71 -12.00 5.98 -8.00
C THR A 71 -13.32 6.44 -8.62
N ALA A 72 -14.03 5.56 -9.33
CA ALA A 72 -15.33 5.90 -9.89
C ALA A 72 -16.42 6.04 -8.82
N TRP A 73 -16.38 5.21 -7.77
CA TRP A 73 -17.28 5.34 -6.60
C TRP A 73 -17.13 6.69 -5.90
N GLU A 74 -15.89 7.12 -5.67
CA GLU A 74 -15.59 8.42 -5.08
C GLU A 74 -16.05 9.58 -5.97
N ALA A 75 -15.79 9.48 -7.29
CA ALA A 75 -16.24 10.48 -8.26
C ALA A 75 -17.78 10.58 -8.34
N ALA A 76 -18.49 9.48 -8.09
CA ALA A 76 -19.95 9.45 -8.01
C ALA A 76 -20.51 9.98 -6.67
N GLY A 77 -19.64 10.46 -5.75
CA GLY A 77 -20.04 10.97 -4.44
C GLY A 77 -20.33 9.87 -3.41
N GLY A 78 -19.90 8.64 -3.66
CA GLY A 78 -20.09 7.53 -2.74
C GLY A 78 -19.27 7.69 -1.45
N PRO A 79 -19.78 7.21 -0.29
CA PRO A 79 -19.06 7.32 0.97
C PRO A 79 -17.79 6.45 0.98
N LEU A 80 -16.73 6.96 1.60
CA LEU A 80 -15.47 6.26 1.84
C LEU A 80 -15.05 6.38 3.31
N THR A 81 -14.67 5.26 3.90
CA THR A 81 -13.94 5.23 5.17
C THR A 81 -12.46 5.43 4.88
N ARG A 82 -11.89 6.53 5.36
CA ARG A 82 -10.45 6.82 5.22
C ARG A 82 -9.73 6.52 6.53
N GLY A 83 -8.64 5.77 6.45
CA GLY A 83 -7.75 5.56 7.58
C GLY A 83 -6.82 6.76 7.79
N PRO A 84 -6.02 6.75 8.87
CA PRO A 84 -5.06 7.80 9.12
C PRO A 84 -4.08 7.92 7.95
N GLU A 85 -3.85 9.15 7.49
CA GLU A 85 -2.87 9.44 6.44
C GLU A 85 -1.50 8.90 6.88
N ARG A 86 -1.02 7.86 6.18
CA ARG A 86 0.36 7.42 6.33
C ARG A 86 1.21 8.39 5.51
N TRP A 87 2.11 9.10 6.19
CA TRP A 87 3.04 10.03 5.56
C TRP A 87 3.74 9.34 4.37
N ALA A 88 3.52 9.85 3.15
CA ALA A 88 4.09 9.25 1.95
C ALA A 88 5.60 9.09 2.11
N LEU A 89 6.14 7.92 1.75
CA LEU A 89 7.57 7.61 1.88
C LEU A 89 8.45 8.69 1.25
N GLU A 90 8.00 9.27 0.12
CA GLU A 90 8.67 10.38 -0.56
C GLU A 90 8.80 11.64 0.31
N ARG A 91 7.74 12.01 1.06
CA ARG A 91 7.79 13.15 1.99
C ARG A 91 8.70 12.84 3.18
N GLN A 92 8.79 11.58 3.62
CA GLN A 92 9.72 11.19 4.71
C GLN A 92 11.17 11.35 4.26
N ILE A 93 11.50 10.86 3.06
CA ILE A 93 12.86 10.96 2.49
C ILE A 93 13.25 12.43 2.32
N ARG A 94 12.34 13.25 1.75
CA ARG A 94 12.61 14.67 1.52
C ARG A 94 12.89 15.43 2.82
N LEU A 95 12.13 15.14 3.88
CA LEU A 95 12.32 15.74 5.20
C LEU A 95 13.66 15.32 5.81
N VAL A 96 13.96 14.01 5.85
CA VAL A 96 15.20 13.49 6.45
C VAL A 96 16.43 14.00 5.71
N ALA A 97 16.44 13.92 4.38
CA ALA A 97 17.57 14.41 3.58
C ALA A 97 17.74 15.93 3.72
N GLY A 98 16.64 16.69 3.66
CA GLY A 98 16.67 18.15 3.82
C GLY A 98 17.17 18.59 5.19
N THR A 99 16.68 17.97 6.27
CA THR A 99 17.14 18.26 7.64
C THR A 99 18.61 17.92 7.82
N LEU A 100 19.09 16.79 7.28
CA LEU A 100 20.49 16.42 7.37
C LEU A 100 21.40 17.46 6.69
N VAL A 101 21.06 17.89 5.47
CA VAL A 101 21.82 18.92 4.75
C VAL A 101 21.80 20.26 5.50
N LEU A 102 20.64 20.69 5.97
CA LEU A 102 20.49 21.94 6.73
C LEU A 102 21.32 21.92 8.02
N VAL A 103 21.23 20.85 8.81
CA VAL A 103 21.98 20.70 10.07
C VAL A 103 23.48 20.72 9.80
N THR A 104 23.93 20.02 8.76
CA THR A 104 25.37 19.95 8.44
C THR A 104 25.89 21.30 7.92
N GLY A 105 25.10 22.02 7.12
CA GLY A 105 25.45 23.37 6.65
C GLY A 105 25.50 24.41 7.77
N VAL A 106 24.52 24.39 8.69
CA VAL A 106 24.50 25.28 9.86
C VAL A 106 25.65 24.97 10.82
N ALA A 107 25.95 23.69 11.07
CA ALA A 107 27.08 23.30 11.90
C ALA A 107 28.43 23.67 11.28
N GLY A 108 28.54 23.68 9.95
CA GLY A 108 29.72 24.13 9.22
C GLY A 108 30.02 25.63 9.33
N LEU A 109 29.03 26.46 9.70
CA LEU A 109 29.23 27.89 10.02
C LEU A 109 29.87 28.10 11.40
N ALA A 110 29.71 27.14 12.33
CA ALA A 110 30.18 27.25 13.70
C ALA A 110 31.57 26.62 13.93
N LEU A 111 31.98 25.65 13.10
CA LEU A 111 33.25 24.94 13.24
C LEU A 111 33.98 24.83 11.89
N PRO A 112 35.13 25.48 11.70
CA PRO A 112 35.91 25.33 10.47
C PRO A 112 36.40 23.88 10.33
N GLY A 113 35.95 23.19 9.28
CA GLY A 113 36.34 21.81 8.92
C GLY A 113 35.18 20.82 8.81
N LEU A 114 34.00 21.12 9.36
CA LEU A 114 32.86 20.18 9.38
C LEU A 114 32.08 20.10 8.05
N HIS A 115 32.30 21.06 7.15
CA HIS A 115 31.70 21.11 5.81
C HIS A 115 32.04 19.90 4.94
N LEU A 116 33.18 19.23 5.19
CA LEU A 116 33.60 18.02 4.46
C LEU A 116 32.63 16.83 4.67
N ILE A 117 32.04 16.73 5.87
CA ILE A 117 31.05 15.69 6.18
C ILE A 117 29.77 15.93 5.37
N GLY A 118 29.32 17.19 5.30
CA GLY A 118 28.15 17.58 4.50
C GLY A 118 28.35 17.34 3.01
N THR A 119 29.54 17.64 2.48
CA THR A 119 29.87 17.35 1.08
C THR A 119 29.95 15.85 0.78
N ALA A 120 30.50 15.03 1.69
CA ALA A 120 30.58 13.59 1.51
C ALA A 120 29.19 12.92 1.52
N VAL A 121 28.32 13.34 2.44
CA VAL A 121 26.93 12.87 2.50
C VAL A 121 26.15 13.31 1.26
N GLY A 122 26.29 14.59 0.86
CA GLY A 122 25.65 15.13 -0.34
C GLY A 122 26.08 14.40 -1.62
N ALA A 123 27.39 14.13 -1.78
CA ALA A 123 27.92 13.36 -2.91
C ALA A 123 27.35 11.93 -2.94
N GLY A 124 27.25 11.26 -1.77
CA GLY A 124 26.64 9.94 -1.67
C GLY A 124 25.17 9.90 -2.08
N LEU A 125 24.39 10.94 -1.74
CA LEU A 125 22.98 11.06 -2.16
C LEU A 125 22.86 11.27 -3.67
N THR A 126 23.72 12.11 -4.26
CA THR A 126 23.75 12.34 -5.71
C THR A 126 24.11 11.07 -6.49
N VAL A 127 25.11 10.31 -6.02
CA VAL A 127 25.47 9.02 -6.62
C VAL A 127 24.33 8.01 -6.50
N ALA A 128 23.68 7.90 -5.34
CA ALA A 128 22.54 7.00 -5.14
C ALA A 128 21.34 7.35 -6.05
N ALA A 129 21.10 8.65 -6.30
CA ALA A 129 20.09 9.12 -7.23
C ALA A 129 20.44 8.76 -8.69
N LEU A 130 21.71 8.91 -9.09
CA LEU A 130 22.17 8.56 -10.44
C LEU A 130 22.16 7.05 -10.70
N THR A 131 22.39 6.23 -9.67
CA THR A 131 22.45 4.76 -9.81
C THR A 131 21.13 4.05 -9.51
N ASN A 132 20.04 4.79 -9.27
CA ASN A 132 18.75 4.24 -8.81
C ASN A 132 18.87 3.28 -7.61
N THR A 133 19.95 3.40 -6.82
CA THR A 133 20.25 2.46 -5.73
C THR A 133 19.70 3.04 -4.42
N CYS A 134 18.42 2.80 -4.17
CA CYS A 134 17.74 3.22 -2.94
C CYS A 134 18.05 2.29 -1.76
N ALA A 135 19.32 2.15 -1.37
CA ALA A 135 19.72 1.33 -0.21
C ALA A 135 18.97 1.76 1.07
N MET A 136 18.75 3.07 1.25
CA MET A 136 17.92 3.61 2.33
C MET A 136 16.44 3.22 2.18
N GLY A 137 15.88 3.22 0.97
CA GLY A 137 14.50 2.79 0.73
C GLY A 137 14.28 1.30 1.05
N VAL A 138 15.27 0.45 0.75
CA VAL A 138 15.28 -0.98 1.11
C VAL A 138 15.42 -1.17 2.63
N LEU A 139 16.19 -0.31 3.31
CA LEU A 139 16.33 -0.36 4.76
C LEU A 139 15.06 0.13 5.47
N LEU A 140 14.45 1.21 4.98
CA LEU A 140 13.21 1.78 5.51
C LEU A 140 11.99 0.87 5.26
N SER A 141 11.94 0.12 4.15
CA SER A 141 10.89 -0.89 3.91
C SER A 141 10.95 -2.08 4.88
N LYS A 142 12.09 -2.27 5.55
CA LYS A 142 12.24 -3.27 6.61
C LYS A 142 11.79 -2.78 7.98
N LEU A 143 11.55 -1.48 8.18
CA LEU A 143 11.06 -0.98 9.46
C LEU A 143 9.60 -1.41 9.72
N PRO A 144 9.23 -1.72 10.97
CA PRO A 144 7.90 -2.24 11.31
C PRO A 144 6.75 -1.30 10.93
N TYR A 145 6.99 0.01 10.89
CA TYR A 145 6.01 1.00 10.47
C TYR A 145 5.66 0.93 8.97
N ASN A 146 6.60 0.49 8.12
CA ASN A 146 6.39 0.37 6.67
C ASN A 146 5.97 -1.04 6.23
N ARG A 147 6.05 -2.02 7.13
CA ARG A 147 5.46 -3.35 6.92
C ARG A 147 3.95 -3.24 7.19
N GLY A 148 3.16 -3.15 6.13
CA GLY A 148 1.71 -3.17 6.24
C GLY A 148 1.20 -4.43 6.97
N PRO A 149 -0.02 -4.41 7.53
CA PRO A 149 -0.63 -5.61 8.11
C PRO A 149 -0.59 -6.74 7.08
N ARG A 150 0.01 -7.88 7.41
CA ARG A 150 -0.10 -9.08 6.57
C ARG A 150 -1.50 -9.64 6.82
N THR A 151 -2.38 -9.57 5.83
CA THR A 151 -3.70 -10.21 5.94
C THR A 151 -3.49 -11.72 5.82
N GLY A 152 -3.60 -12.43 6.94
CA GLY A 152 -3.62 -13.89 6.95
C GLY A 152 -4.95 -14.41 6.42
N LEU A 153 -4.96 -15.65 5.93
CA LEU A 153 -6.18 -16.32 5.49
C LEU A 153 -7.27 -16.29 6.59
N ASP A 154 -6.90 -16.59 7.83
CA ASP A 154 -7.82 -16.69 8.96
C ASP A 154 -8.56 -15.38 9.22
N THR A 155 -7.87 -14.24 9.06
CA THR A 155 -8.47 -12.92 9.23
C THR A 155 -9.38 -12.55 8.06
N VAL A 156 -9.07 -13.01 6.84
CA VAL A 156 -9.98 -12.85 5.69
C VAL A 156 -11.25 -13.68 5.89
N VAL A 157 -11.12 -14.93 6.29
CA VAL A 157 -12.27 -15.82 6.52
C VAL A 157 -13.14 -15.31 7.67
N ALA A 158 -12.53 -14.82 8.76
CA ALA A 158 -13.28 -14.18 9.85
C ALA A 158 -14.04 -12.93 9.38
N ALA A 159 -13.43 -12.10 8.54
CA ALA A 159 -14.09 -10.91 7.98
C ALA A 159 -15.24 -11.25 7.02
N LEU A 160 -15.15 -12.37 6.29
CA LEU A 160 -16.20 -12.84 5.38
C LEU A 160 -17.41 -13.44 6.13
N ARG A 161 -17.21 -14.01 7.32
CA ARG A 161 -18.29 -14.64 8.11
C ARG A 161 -19.20 -13.65 8.85
N GLY A 162 -18.81 -12.37 8.95
CA GLY A 162 -19.56 -11.33 9.68
C GLY A 162 -19.56 -11.52 11.20
N PRO A 163 -19.82 -10.46 12.00
CA PRO A 163 -20.06 -10.60 13.43
C PRO A 163 -21.39 -11.35 13.64
N SER A 164 -21.35 -12.38 14.49
CA SER A 164 -22.51 -13.16 14.94
C SER A 164 -23.53 -12.30 15.68
#